data_AF-A0A7Y9S745-F1
#
_entry.id   AF-A0A7Y9S745-F1
#
_cell.length_a   1.000
_cell.length_b   1.000
_cell.length_c   1.000
_cell.angle_alpha   90.00
_cell.angle_beta   90.00
_cell.angle_gamma   90.00
#
_symmetry.space_group_name_H-M   'P 1'
#
loop_
_entity.id
_entity.type
_entity.pdbx_description
1 polymer ?
#
loop_
_entity_poly.entity_id
_entity_poly.type
_entity_poly.pdbx_seq_one_letter_code
_entity_poly.pdbx_strand_id
1 'polypeptide(L)'
;MSDLGTMEELDGGKVRLRYRRLYPHRVSKVWQALTDPEQSKRWWAQARGALEAGGSWDLRWQNTPPGEQPMDWWTGSITELEPERVFELQNSVHGLLRWELSPAVVGATGDGTELIFTAIIDTEDRQARLSTLAGWHIHLDHLDSVLAGGSVDWPNWYSDHYPAWQQVHDEYAQVVGGKA
;
A
#
# COMPACT_ATOMS: atom_id res chain seq x y z
N MET A 1 -2.11 -18.64 9.01
CA MET A 1 -3.17 -17.69 8.59
C MET A 1 -2.53 -16.89 7.48
N SER A 2 -3.09 -16.88 6.27
CA SER A 2 -2.46 -16.17 5.16
C SER A 2 -2.51 -14.67 5.42
N ASP A 3 -1.43 -13.95 5.12
CA ASP A 3 -1.35 -12.48 5.19
C ASP A 3 -2.14 -11.79 4.05
N LEU A 4 -3.19 -12.44 3.57
CA LEU A 4 -4.10 -11.89 2.58
C LEU A 4 -4.88 -10.72 3.18
N GLY A 5 -5.09 -9.70 2.36
CA GLY A 5 -6.04 -8.64 2.63
C GLY A 5 -7.48 -9.13 2.52
N THR A 6 -8.39 -8.29 2.97
CA THR A 6 -9.83 -8.49 2.86
C THR A 6 -10.45 -7.41 1.99
N MET A 7 -11.55 -7.75 1.34
CA MET A 7 -12.35 -6.83 0.55
C MET A 7 -13.79 -6.83 1.08
N GLU A 8 -14.32 -5.64 1.34
CA GLU A 8 -15.67 -5.41 1.89
C GLU A 8 -16.40 -4.36 1.04
N GLU A 9 -17.57 -4.71 0.52
CA GLU A 9 -18.40 -3.74 -0.22
C GLU A 9 -18.94 -2.66 0.70
N LEU A 10 -18.94 -1.42 0.20
CA LEU A 10 -19.50 -0.25 0.87
C LEU A 10 -20.67 0.29 0.04
N ASP A 11 -21.44 1.20 0.64
CA ASP A 11 -22.51 1.89 -0.06
C ASP A 11 -21.98 2.69 -1.27
N GLY A 12 -22.80 2.78 -2.32
CA GLY A 12 -22.52 3.59 -3.50
C GLY A 12 -21.46 3.00 -4.45
N GLY A 13 -21.32 1.67 -4.51
CA GLY A 13 -20.42 1.01 -5.47
C GLY A 13 -18.94 0.98 -5.06
N LYS A 14 -18.62 1.53 -3.89
CA LYS A 14 -17.27 1.56 -3.32
C LYS A 14 -16.92 0.24 -2.66
N VAL A 15 -15.63 0.00 -2.50
CA VAL A 15 -15.15 -1.17 -1.75
C VAL A 15 -13.95 -0.79 -0.88
N ARG A 16 -13.92 -1.35 0.32
CA ARG A 16 -12.82 -1.23 1.28
C ARG A 16 -11.90 -2.41 1.14
N LEU A 17 -10.64 -2.14 0.87
CA LEU A 17 -9.55 -3.10 1.00
C LEU A 17 -8.90 -2.90 2.36
N ARG A 18 -8.58 -3.98 3.07
CA ARG A 18 -7.92 -3.91 4.38
C ARG A 18 -6.86 -4.98 4.53
N TYR A 19 -5.71 -4.61 5.07
CA TYR A 19 -4.56 -5.48 5.31
C TYR A 19 -4.08 -5.32 6.73
N ARG A 20 -3.61 -6.42 7.30
CA ARG A 20 -2.86 -6.44 8.55
C ARG A 20 -1.47 -6.97 8.23
N ARG A 21 -0.43 -6.25 8.66
CA ARG A 21 0.98 -6.63 8.48
C ARG A 21 1.71 -6.49 9.80
N LEU A 22 2.63 -7.41 10.08
CA LEU A 22 3.53 -7.34 11.22
C LEU A 22 4.96 -7.19 10.70
N TYR A 23 5.57 -6.04 10.93
CA TYR A 23 6.95 -5.78 10.56
C TYR A 23 7.87 -5.90 11.79
N PRO A 24 9.02 -6.59 11.71
CA PRO A 24 10.00 -6.72 12.78
C PRO A 24 10.87 -5.45 12.93
N HIS A 25 10.21 -4.29 12.90
CA HIS A 25 10.83 -2.97 12.93
C HIS A 25 10.01 -2.03 13.81
N ARG A 26 10.70 -1.08 14.45
CA ARG A 26 10.06 -0.06 15.32
C ARG A 26 9.16 0.85 14.50
N VAL A 27 8.12 1.36 15.14
CA VAL A 27 7.12 2.25 14.54
C VAL A 27 7.77 3.44 13.84
N SER A 28 8.76 4.08 14.46
CA SER A 28 9.47 5.22 13.87
C SER A 28 10.13 4.90 12.51
N LYS A 29 10.60 3.67 12.31
CA LYS A 29 11.17 3.23 11.03
C LYS A 29 10.11 2.99 9.97
N VAL A 30 8.98 2.39 10.36
CA VAL A 30 7.82 2.20 9.46
C VAL A 30 7.23 3.55 9.08
N TRP A 31 7.05 4.44 10.05
CA TRP A 31 6.59 5.81 9.84
C TRP A 31 7.46 6.55 8.83
N GLN A 32 8.79 6.53 9.00
CA GLN A 32 9.70 7.15 8.03
C GLN A 32 9.53 6.55 6.62
N ALA A 33 9.34 5.24 6.49
CA ALA A 33 9.12 4.61 5.19
C ALA A 33 7.82 5.05 4.49
N LEU A 34 6.81 5.48 5.26
CA LEU A 34 5.55 6.01 4.75
C LEU A 34 5.63 7.50 4.41
N THR A 35 6.28 8.30 5.26
CA THR A 35 6.18 9.77 5.21
C THR A 35 7.39 10.48 4.62
N ASP A 36 8.55 9.82 4.54
CA ASP A 36 9.74 10.38 3.90
C ASP A 36 9.69 10.10 2.38
N PRO A 37 9.62 11.13 1.51
CA PRO A 37 9.60 10.94 0.06
C PRO A 37 10.75 10.08 -0.49
N GLU A 38 11.93 10.15 0.13
CA GLU A 38 13.11 9.38 -0.30
C GLU A 38 12.97 7.89 0.03
N GLN A 39 12.20 7.56 1.06
CA GLN A 39 11.90 6.17 1.42
C GLN A 39 10.68 5.65 0.68
N SER A 40 9.65 6.48 0.56
CA SER A 40 8.41 6.22 -0.18
C SER A 40 8.72 5.72 -1.60
N LYS A 41 9.61 6.40 -2.33
CA LYS A 41 9.96 6.01 -3.71
C LYS A 41 10.65 4.64 -3.85
N ARG A 42 11.09 4.02 -2.75
CA ARG A 42 11.80 2.73 -2.75
C ARG A 42 10.86 1.53 -2.78
N TRP A 43 9.57 1.69 -2.45
CA TRP A 43 8.63 0.55 -2.33
C TRP A 43 7.27 0.72 -3.04
N TRP A 44 6.84 1.94 -3.37
CA TRP A 44 5.57 2.17 -4.09
C TRP A 44 5.58 3.40 -5.01
N ALA A 45 5.84 4.58 -4.46
CA ALA A 45 5.52 5.84 -5.12
C ALA A 45 6.50 6.96 -4.79
N GLN A 46 6.79 7.82 -5.77
CA GLN A 46 7.35 9.12 -5.44
C GLN A 46 6.27 9.97 -4.79
N ALA A 47 6.66 10.76 -3.79
CA ALA A 47 5.77 11.68 -3.10
C ALA A 47 6.36 13.09 -3.14
N ARG A 48 5.49 14.11 -3.14
CA ARG A 48 5.88 15.51 -2.93
C ARG A 48 4.73 16.29 -2.29
N GLY A 49 5.06 17.30 -1.51
CA GLY A 49 4.07 18.16 -0.88
C GLY A 49 4.47 18.56 0.54
N ALA A 50 3.47 18.88 1.36
CA ALA A 50 3.64 19.28 2.75
C ALA A 50 3.15 18.17 3.68
N LEU A 51 4.04 17.65 4.52
CA LEU A 51 3.71 16.62 5.51
C LEU A 51 3.01 17.26 6.73
N GLU A 52 1.77 17.69 6.53
CA GLU A 52 0.89 18.24 7.56
C GLU A 52 -0.57 17.95 7.22
N ALA A 53 -1.45 17.90 8.23
CA ALA A 53 -2.88 17.71 7.97
C ALA A 53 -3.44 18.88 7.14
N GLY A 54 -4.14 18.55 6.05
CA GLY A 54 -4.61 19.51 5.04
C GLY A 54 -3.56 19.90 3.99
N GLY A 55 -2.30 19.49 4.17
CA GLY A 55 -1.22 19.73 3.23
C GLY A 55 -1.40 18.95 1.92
N SER A 56 -0.86 19.50 0.83
CA SER A 56 -0.80 18.77 -0.45
C SER A 56 0.10 17.54 -0.33
N TRP A 57 -0.25 16.46 -1.00
CA TRP A 57 0.54 15.25 -1.07
C TRP A 57 0.29 14.53 -2.39
N ASP A 58 1.04 14.93 -3.40
CA ASP A 58 0.96 14.33 -4.72
C ASP A 58 1.79 13.05 -4.76
N LEU A 59 1.30 12.09 -5.54
CA LEU A 59 1.90 10.78 -5.66
C LEU A 59 2.14 10.41 -7.12
N ARG A 60 3.25 9.73 -7.40
CA ARG A 60 3.55 9.15 -8.71
C ARG A 60 4.01 7.71 -8.55
N TRP A 61 3.21 6.76 -9.01
CA TRP A 61 3.52 5.34 -8.91
C TRP A 61 4.74 4.98 -9.74
N GLN A 62 5.48 3.96 -9.29
CA GLN A 62 6.77 3.60 -9.89
C GLN A 62 6.72 2.32 -10.74
N ASN A 63 5.66 1.51 -10.65
CA ASN A 63 5.50 0.27 -11.43
C ASN A 63 4.85 0.51 -12.81
N THR A 64 5.45 1.39 -13.62
CA THR A 64 5.00 1.67 -15.00
C THR A 64 5.06 0.42 -15.89
N PRO A 65 3.96 0.04 -16.58
CA PRO A 65 3.96 -1.11 -17.49
C PRO A 65 5.02 -1.02 -18.60
N PRO A 66 5.60 -2.15 -19.04
CA PRO A 66 6.58 -2.14 -20.11
C PRO A 66 6.01 -1.55 -21.40
N GLY A 67 6.71 -0.56 -21.96
CA GLY A 67 6.29 0.14 -23.18
C GLY A 67 5.31 1.29 -22.96
N GLU A 68 4.91 1.57 -21.72
CA GLU A 68 4.10 2.73 -21.37
C GLU A 68 4.95 3.93 -20.93
N GLN A 69 4.35 5.12 -20.98
CA GLN A 69 4.97 6.33 -20.44
C GLN A 69 4.99 6.26 -18.92
N PRO A 70 5.98 6.90 -18.26
CA PRO A 70 5.98 7.03 -16.80
C PRO A 70 4.65 7.55 -16.28
N MET A 71 4.21 7.02 -15.13
CA MET A 71 2.94 7.43 -14.51
C MET A 71 2.90 8.94 -14.28
N ASP A 72 1.73 9.54 -14.47
CA ASP A 72 1.50 10.94 -14.13
C ASP A 72 1.51 11.17 -12.60
N TRP A 73 1.73 12.42 -12.20
CA TRP A 73 1.48 12.83 -10.82
C TRP A 73 -0.02 12.89 -10.56
N TRP A 74 -0.46 12.18 -9.52
CA TRP A 74 -1.83 12.21 -9.04
C TRP A 74 -1.92 13.10 -7.81
N THR A 75 -2.77 14.11 -7.91
CA THR A 75 -2.97 15.08 -6.85
C THR A 75 -3.60 14.44 -5.62
N GLY A 76 -3.12 14.84 -4.45
CA GLY A 76 -3.67 14.37 -3.18
C GLY A 76 -3.50 15.37 -2.07
N SER A 77 -4.13 15.06 -0.93
CA SER A 77 -4.00 15.83 0.29
C SER A 77 -4.07 14.92 1.50
N ILE A 78 -3.30 15.26 2.53
CA ILE A 78 -3.30 14.55 3.81
C ILE A 78 -4.57 14.95 4.56
N THR A 79 -5.42 13.97 4.87
CA THR A 79 -6.68 14.20 5.60
C THR A 79 -6.52 14.03 7.11
N GLU A 80 -5.61 13.16 7.53
CA GLU A 80 -5.25 12.95 8.93
C GLU A 80 -3.75 12.65 9.05
N LEU A 81 -3.09 13.29 10.01
CA LEU A 81 -1.68 13.05 10.30
C LEU A 81 -1.45 13.07 11.80
N GLU A 82 -1.14 11.90 12.33
CA GLU A 82 -0.76 11.73 13.73
C GLU A 82 0.59 11.03 13.75
N PRO A 83 1.67 11.76 14.09
CA PRO A 83 3.03 11.24 14.03
C PRO A 83 3.18 9.87 14.69
N GLU A 84 3.79 8.94 13.96
CA GLU A 84 4.02 7.56 14.38
C GLU A 84 2.74 6.76 14.70
N ARG A 85 1.56 7.21 14.25
CA ARG A 85 0.28 6.52 14.52
C ARG A 85 -0.63 6.43 13.32
N VAL A 86 -0.95 7.55 12.67
CA VAL A 86 -1.89 7.59 11.55
C VAL A 86 -1.33 8.46 10.43
N PHE A 87 -1.32 7.90 9.23
CA PHE A 87 -1.14 8.64 8.00
C PHE A 87 -2.33 8.35 7.10
N GLU A 88 -3.15 9.37 6.81
CA GLU A 88 -4.29 9.25 5.91
C GLU A 88 -4.21 10.32 4.82
N LEU A 89 -4.47 9.90 3.59
CA LEU A 89 -4.53 10.79 2.45
C LEU A 89 -5.70 10.43 1.53
N GLN A 90 -6.19 11.45 0.84
CA GLN A 90 -7.06 11.31 -0.32
C GLN A 90 -6.23 11.54 -1.58
N ASN A 91 -6.42 10.70 -2.59
CA ASN A 91 -5.77 10.82 -3.90
C ASN A 91 -6.81 10.84 -5.03
N SER A 92 -6.53 11.57 -6.10
CA SER A 92 -7.44 11.74 -7.24
C SER A 92 -7.74 10.46 -8.01
N VAL A 93 -6.85 9.46 -7.95
CA VAL A 93 -7.01 8.17 -8.65
C VAL A 93 -7.35 7.03 -7.69
N HIS A 94 -6.65 6.94 -6.55
CA HIS A 94 -6.79 5.80 -5.63
C HIS A 94 -7.77 6.00 -4.47
N GLY A 95 -8.45 7.14 -4.42
CA GLY A 95 -9.39 7.43 -3.34
C GLY A 95 -8.68 7.62 -2.00
N LEU A 96 -9.25 7.07 -0.93
CA LEU A 96 -8.71 7.19 0.43
C LEU A 96 -7.71 6.09 0.70
N LEU A 97 -6.53 6.45 1.22
CA LEU A 97 -5.51 5.52 1.71
C LEU A 97 -5.18 5.87 3.17
N ARG A 98 -5.25 4.88 4.07
CA ARG A 98 -5.00 5.04 5.51
C ARG A 98 -4.02 3.98 6.00
N TRP A 99 -2.96 4.42 6.67
CA TRP A 99 -2.02 3.58 7.41
C TRP A 99 -2.14 3.87 8.90
N GLU A 100 -2.43 2.84 9.68
CA GLU A 100 -2.50 2.91 11.14
C GLU A 100 -1.40 2.03 11.72
N LEU A 101 -0.51 2.62 12.50
CA LEU A 101 0.63 1.96 13.13
C LEU A 101 0.39 1.76 14.62
N SER A 102 0.77 0.60 15.12
CA SER A 102 0.78 0.32 16.55
C SER A 102 2.03 -0.50 16.91
N PRO A 103 2.66 -0.25 18.08
CA PRO A 103 3.72 -1.11 18.56
C PRO A 103 3.25 -2.55 18.68
N ALA A 104 4.09 -3.49 18.27
CA ALA A 104 3.85 -4.92 18.38
C ALA A 104 5.11 -5.64 18.87
N VAL A 105 4.94 -6.88 19.32
CA VAL A 105 6.05 -7.76 19.69
C VAL A 105 6.26 -8.77 18.56
N VAL A 106 7.40 -8.68 17.88
CA VAL A 106 7.74 -9.53 16.74
C VAL A 106 9.12 -10.14 16.95
N GLY A 107 9.22 -11.47 16.78
CA GLY A 107 10.48 -12.20 16.89
C GLY A 107 11.13 -12.14 18.28
N ALA A 108 12.42 -12.50 18.34
CA ALA A 108 13.18 -12.57 19.59
C ALA A 108 13.64 -11.20 20.12
N THR A 109 13.69 -10.17 19.26
CA THR A 109 14.08 -8.80 19.63
C THR A 109 12.99 -8.04 20.36
N GLY A 110 11.73 -8.47 20.24
CA GLY A 110 10.58 -7.89 20.95
C GLY A 110 10.05 -6.56 20.42
N ASP A 111 10.84 -5.84 19.61
CA ASP A 111 10.40 -4.62 18.92
C ASP A 111 9.76 -4.96 17.56
N GLY A 112 8.55 -4.47 17.31
CA GLY A 112 7.84 -4.63 16.04
C GLY A 112 6.72 -3.62 15.86
N THR A 113 6.08 -3.66 14.70
CA THR A 113 4.99 -2.76 14.33
C THR A 113 3.88 -3.56 13.66
N GLU A 114 2.67 -3.41 14.18
CA GLU A 114 1.47 -3.76 13.45
C GLU A 114 1.07 -2.58 12.57
N LEU A 115 0.95 -2.85 11.27
CA LEU A 115 0.35 -1.94 10.30
C LEU A 115 -1.04 -2.47 9.94
N ILE A 116 -2.03 -1.61 10.08
CA ILE A 116 -3.31 -1.75 9.40
C ILE A 116 -3.32 -0.78 8.23
N PHE A 117 -3.44 -1.33 7.02
CA PHE A 117 -3.61 -0.53 5.81
C PHE A 117 -5.05 -0.65 5.31
N THR A 118 -5.67 0.48 4.99
CA THR A 118 -7.02 0.56 4.42
C THR A 118 -7.00 1.39 3.14
N ALA A 119 -7.61 0.90 2.07
CA ALA A 119 -7.84 1.64 0.83
C ALA A 119 -9.32 1.62 0.48
N ILE A 120 -9.91 2.76 0.10
CA ILE A 120 -11.27 2.84 -0.44
C ILE A 120 -11.18 3.15 -1.92
N ILE A 121 -11.62 2.20 -2.74
CA ILE A 121 -11.65 2.34 -4.19
C ILE A 121 -13.09 2.50 -4.69
N ASP A 122 -13.26 3.31 -5.73
CA ASP A 122 -14.54 3.68 -6.31
C ASP A 122 -14.62 3.13 -7.73
N THR A 123 -14.91 1.83 -7.84
CA THR A 123 -15.09 1.14 -9.12
C THR A 123 -16.00 -0.07 -8.93
N GLU A 124 -16.90 -0.29 -9.87
CA GLU A 124 -17.75 -1.49 -9.94
C GLU A 124 -17.06 -2.63 -10.69
N ASP A 125 -15.94 -2.37 -11.37
CA ASP A 125 -15.20 -3.40 -12.11
C ASP A 125 -14.50 -4.36 -11.16
N ARG A 126 -15.04 -5.58 -11.09
CA ARG A 126 -14.49 -6.66 -10.28
C ARG A 126 -13.02 -6.98 -10.58
N GLN A 127 -12.60 -6.93 -11.84
CA GLN A 127 -11.20 -7.22 -12.20
C GLN A 127 -10.28 -6.11 -11.72
N ALA A 128 -10.71 -4.85 -11.82
CA ALA A 128 -9.98 -3.72 -11.26
C ALA A 128 -9.87 -3.82 -9.72
N ARG A 129 -10.95 -4.22 -9.04
CA ARG A 129 -10.96 -4.44 -7.58
C ARG A 129 -9.93 -5.51 -7.17
N LEU A 130 -9.97 -6.68 -7.82
CA LEU A 130 -9.02 -7.77 -7.55
C LEU A 130 -7.58 -7.41 -7.88
N SER A 131 -7.36 -6.73 -9.01
CA SER A 131 -6.03 -6.26 -9.41
C SER A 131 -5.44 -5.28 -8.40
N THR A 132 -6.29 -4.39 -7.86
CA THR A 132 -5.88 -3.44 -6.81
C THR A 132 -5.60 -4.14 -5.49
N LEU A 133 -6.38 -5.16 -5.13
CA LEU A 133 -6.15 -6.00 -3.96
C LEU A 133 -4.82 -6.78 -4.06
N ALA A 134 -4.51 -7.35 -5.23
CA ALA A 134 -3.21 -7.98 -5.45
C ALA A 134 -2.05 -6.95 -5.46
N GLY A 135 -2.26 -5.79 -6.08
CA GLY A 135 -1.26 -4.72 -6.17
C GLY A 135 -0.81 -4.21 -4.80
N TRP A 136 -1.76 -3.90 -3.92
CA TRP A 136 -1.44 -3.47 -2.56
C TRP A 136 -0.75 -4.54 -1.73
N HIS A 137 -1.10 -5.82 -1.91
CA HIS A 137 -0.40 -6.91 -1.27
C HIS A 137 1.09 -6.85 -1.59
N ILE A 138 1.44 -6.80 -2.89
CA ILE A 138 2.82 -6.76 -3.34
C ILE A 138 3.56 -5.49 -2.86
N HIS A 139 2.90 -4.33 -2.86
CA HIS A 139 3.52 -3.11 -2.31
C HIS A 139 3.80 -3.22 -0.81
N LEU A 140 2.93 -3.86 -0.03
CA LEU A 140 3.18 -4.09 1.40
C LEU A 140 4.33 -5.08 1.64
N ASP A 141 4.54 -6.04 0.74
CA ASP A 141 5.72 -6.91 0.79
C ASP A 141 7.00 -6.16 0.43
N HIS A 142 6.92 -5.21 -0.53
CA HIS A 142 8.03 -4.30 -0.83
C HIS A 142 8.40 -3.41 0.35
N LEU A 143 7.42 -2.97 1.13
CA LEU A 143 7.66 -2.21 2.35
C LEU A 143 8.50 -3.04 3.34
N ASP A 144 8.21 -4.32 3.53
CA ASP A 144 9.02 -5.20 4.39
C ASP A 144 10.48 -5.28 3.90
N SER A 145 10.67 -5.49 2.59
CA SER A 145 12.01 -5.53 1.96
C SER A 145 12.81 -4.24 2.17
N VAL A 146 12.16 -3.08 1.98
CA VAL A 146 12.81 -1.78 2.20
C VAL A 146 13.14 -1.54 3.67
N LEU A 147 12.26 -1.96 4.58
CA LEU A 147 12.53 -1.89 6.02
C LEU A 147 13.71 -2.80 6.42
N ALA A 148 13.91 -3.93 5.76
CA ALA A 148 15.10 -4.77 5.93
C ALA A 148 16.39 -4.17 5.33
N GLY A 149 16.29 -3.02 4.63
CA GLY A 149 17.41 -2.31 4.02
C GLY A 149 17.52 -2.48 2.50
N GLY A 150 16.62 -3.24 1.89
CA GLY A 150 16.54 -3.44 0.45
C GLY A 150 15.93 -2.25 -0.32
N SER A 151 15.73 -2.42 -1.61
CA SER A 151 15.02 -1.48 -2.48
C SER A 151 14.41 -2.23 -3.65
N VAL A 152 13.24 -1.79 -4.11
CA VAL A 152 12.63 -2.33 -5.33
C VAL A 152 13.40 -1.86 -6.56
N ASP A 153 13.70 -2.78 -7.47
CA ASP A 153 14.28 -2.48 -8.78
C ASP A 153 13.16 -2.16 -9.78
N TRP A 154 12.75 -0.88 -9.81
CA TRP A 154 11.62 -0.44 -10.65
C TRP A 154 11.75 -0.78 -12.14
N PRO A 155 12.91 -0.59 -12.80
CA PRO A 155 13.13 -1.04 -14.18
C PRO A 155 12.79 -2.51 -14.45
N ASN A 156 13.03 -3.40 -13.49
CA ASN A 156 12.82 -4.85 -13.62
C ASN A 156 11.58 -5.35 -12.85
N TRP A 157 10.73 -4.44 -12.35
CA TRP A 157 9.60 -4.80 -11.49
C TRP A 157 8.67 -5.85 -12.12
N TYR A 158 8.40 -5.73 -13.44
CA TYR A 158 7.53 -6.66 -14.14
C TYR A 158 8.14 -8.05 -14.32
N SER A 159 9.44 -8.18 -14.55
CA SER A 159 10.05 -9.51 -14.59
C SER A 159 10.09 -10.15 -13.19
N ASP A 160 10.35 -9.34 -12.17
CA ASP A 160 10.73 -9.83 -10.85
C ASP A 160 9.53 -10.06 -9.94
N HIS A 161 8.45 -9.28 -10.10
CA HIS A 161 7.33 -9.24 -9.18
C HIS A 161 5.97 -9.52 -9.82
N TYR A 162 5.81 -9.39 -11.14
CA TYR A 162 4.55 -9.72 -11.81
C TYR A 162 4.12 -11.18 -11.63
N PRO A 163 5.02 -12.19 -11.67
CA PRO A 163 4.62 -13.58 -11.38
C PRO A 163 4.04 -13.76 -9.97
N ALA A 164 4.63 -13.11 -8.98
CA ALA A 164 4.13 -13.12 -7.60
C ALA A 164 2.79 -12.39 -7.49
N TRP A 165 2.65 -11.24 -8.15
CA TRP A 165 1.37 -10.53 -8.25
C TRP A 165 0.28 -11.40 -8.85
N GLN A 166 0.56 -12.14 -9.93
CA GLN A 166 -0.41 -13.02 -10.59
C GLN A 166 -0.85 -14.16 -9.66
N GLN A 167 0.09 -14.77 -8.94
CA GLN A 167 -0.22 -15.81 -7.96
C GLN A 167 -1.15 -15.29 -6.85
N VAL A 168 -0.84 -14.13 -6.28
CA VAL A 168 -1.65 -13.50 -5.23
C VAL A 168 -3.02 -13.09 -5.76
N HIS A 169 -3.08 -12.55 -6.98
CA HIS A 169 -4.33 -12.23 -7.66
C HIS A 169 -5.23 -13.45 -7.80
N ASP A 170 -4.68 -14.58 -8.25
CA ASP A 170 -5.44 -15.82 -8.45
C ASP A 170 -5.92 -16.40 -7.11
N GLU A 171 -5.12 -16.29 -6.05
CA GLU A 171 -5.52 -16.66 -4.69
C GLU A 171 -6.69 -15.80 -4.20
N TYR A 172 -6.63 -14.47 -4.38
CA TYR A 172 -7.76 -13.59 -4.06
C TYR A 172 -9.01 -13.90 -4.89
N ALA A 173 -8.85 -14.21 -6.17
CA ALA A 173 -9.98 -14.56 -7.03
C ALA A 173 -10.72 -15.80 -6.50
N GLN A 174 -10.00 -16.76 -5.90
CA GLN A 174 -10.59 -17.94 -5.25
C GLN A 174 -11.26 -17.61 -3.90
N VAL A 175 -10.59 -16.84 -3.03
CA VAL A 175 -11.09 -16.55 -1.68
C VAL A 175 -12.28 -15.59 -1.69
N VAL A 176 -12.18 -14.52 -2.48
CA VAL A 176 -13.26 -13.54 -2.63
C VAL A 176 -14.37 -14.09 -3.53
N GLY A 177 -14.01 -14.83 -4.58
CA GLY A 177 -14.98 -15.46 -5.49
C GLY A 177 -15.71 -16.67 -4.92
N GLY A 178 -15.21 -17.26 -3.82
CA GLY A 178 -15.82 -18.41 -3.15
C GLY A 178 -16.98 -18.08 -2.20
N LYS A 179 -17.29 -16.80 -2.00
CA LYS A 179 -18.52 -16.36 -1.32
C LYS A 179 -19.60 -16.05 -2.37
N ALA A 180 -20.15 -17.10 -2.95
CA ALA A 180 -21.41 -17.08 -3.69
C ALA A 180 -22.47 -17.86 -2.90
#